data_AF-A0A971ZI57-F1
#
_entry.id   AF-A0A971ZI57-F1
#
_cell.length_a   1.000
_cell.length_b   1.000
_cell.length_c   1.000
_cell.angle_alpha   90.00
_cell.angle_beta   90.00
_cell.angle_gamma   90.00
#
_symmetry.space_group_name_H-M   'P 1'
#
loop_
_entity.id
_entity.type
_entity.pdbx_description
1 polymer ?
#
loop_
_entity_poly.entity_id
_entity_poly.type
_entity_poly.pdbx_seq_one_letter_code
_entity_poly.pdbx_strand_id
1 'polypeptide(L)'
;MDKNILEILDKSNPPLADRLKFLEELYWANWEEIGSDNLEKIFGYLTSRSLEVEEMAKVLSLYNNVAGAYTDKFANIIGNYYREDKIKFFKALNLNKDEAIYLVYIFKMLKIFEDGDKEYEEVKNLNKLTDEELDTANMFFTMYRTICHT
;
A
#
# COMPACT_ATOMS: atom_id res chain seq x y z
N MET A 1 17.17 -9.19 9.89
CA MET A 1 17.17 -7.99 9.01
C MET A 1 18.57 -7.38 9.02
N ASP A 2 19.14 -7.06 7.85
CA ASP A 2 20.50 -6.51 7.79
C ASP A 2 20.52 -5.07 8.34
N LYS A 3 21.45 -4.78 9.26
CA LYS A 3 21.62 -3.42 9.81
C LYS A 3 21.89 -2.39 8.72
N ASN A 4 22.56 -2.79 7.64
CA ASN A 4 22.88 -1.92 6.50
C ASN A 4 21.63 -1.41 5.77
N ILE A 5 20.52 -2.15 5.84
CA ILE A 5 19.29 -1.77 5.13
C ILE A 5 18.51 -0.69 5.88
N LEU A 6 18.61 -0.62 7.22
CA LEU A 6 18.00 0.46 8.00
C LEU A 6 18.71 1.80 7.83
N GLU A 7 20.00 1.79 7.48
CA GLU A 7 20.76 3.03 7.20
C GLU A 7 20.13 3.85 6.07
N ILE A 8 19.30 3.24 5.24
CA ILE A 8 18.55 3.95 4.20
C ILE A 8 17.65 5.03 4.77
N LEU A 9 17.07 4.79 5.95
CA LEU A 9 16.14 5.71 6.63
C LEU A 9 16.86 6.95 7.18
N ASP A 10 18.17 6.87 7.35
CA ASP A 10 19.01 7.98 7.82
C ASP A 10 19.62 8.79 6.66
N LYS A 11 19.47 8.33 5.40
CA LYS A 11 19.93 9.07 4.21
C LYS A 11 18.91 10.12 3.81
N SER A 12 19.39 11.32 3.46
CA SER A 12 18.50 12.44 3.08
C SER A 12 17.80 12.26 1.73
N ASN A 13 18.40 11.51 0.80
CA ASN A 13 17.80 11.21 -0.51
C ASN A 13 18.39 9.92 -1.13
N PRO A 14 18.08 8.75 -0.54
CA PRO A 14 18.55 7.49 -1.07
C PRO A 14 17.98 7.22 -2.47
N PRO A 15 18.75 6.59 -3.40
CA PRO A 15 18.24 6.19 -4.71
C PRO A 15 16.98 5.32 -4.61
N LEU A 16 16.04 5.46 -5.55
CA LEU A 16 14.79 4.68 -5.57
C LEU A 16 15.05 3.18 -5.46
N ALA A 17 16.03 2.64 -6.18
CA ALA A 17 16.37 1.22 -6.14
C ALA A 17 16.70 0.72 -4.72
N ASP A 18 17.42 1.53 -3.93
CA ASP A 18 17.77 1.16 -2.56
C ASP A 18 16.54 1.22 -1.64
N ARG A 19 15.65 2.20 -1.86
CA ARG A 19 14.38 2.33 -1.14
C ARG A 19 13.45 1.14 -1.41
N LEU A 20 13.35 0.73 -2.68
CA LEU A 20 12.58 -0.45 -3.10
C LEU A 20 13.16 -1.74 -2.51
N LYS A 21 14.50 -1.88 -2.49
CA LYS A 21 15.17 -3.00 -1.86
C LYS A 21 14.86 -3.07 -0.36
N PHE A 22 14.91 -1.94 0.34
CA PHE A 22 14.53 -1.86 1.75
C PHE A 22 13.09 -2.34 1.99
N LEU A 23 12.13 -1.85 1.22
CA LEU A 23 10.73 -2.27 1.34
C LEU A 23 10.53 -3.76 1.04
N GLU A 24 11.30 -4.30 0.09
CA GLU A 24 11.29 -5.73 -0.20
C GLU A 24 11.85 -6.55 0.96
N GLU A 25 12.93 -6.10 1.61
CA GLU A 25 13.44 -6.79 2.78
C GLU A 25 12.49 -6.74 3.98
N LEU A 26 11.73 -5.66 4.14
CA LEU A 26 10.68 -5.57 5.16
C LEU A 26 9.59 -6.64 4.98
N TYR A 27 9.27 -7.02 3.73
CA TYR A 27 8.30 -8.07 3.46
C TYR A 27 8.74 -9.43 4.02
N TRP A 28 10.05 -9.71 3.98
CA TRP A 28 10.66 -10.96 4.48
C TRP A 28 11.19 -10.86 5.92
N ALA A 29 11.11 -9.69 6.55
CA ALA A 29 11.74 -9.45 7.84
C ALA A 29 11.05 -10.22 8.98
N ASN A 30 11.86 -10.67 9.95
CA ASN A 30 11.34 -11.03 11.27
C ASN A 30 11.06 -9.75 12.07
N TRP A 31 9.81 -9.30 12.03
CA TRP A 31 9.35 -8.05 12.64
C TRP A 31 9.48 -8.01 14.17
N GLU A 32 9.57 -9.17 14.83
CA GLU A 32 9.78 -9.27 16.29
C GLU A 32 11.22 -8.93 16.71
N GLU A 33 12.18 -9.07 15.79
CA GLU A 33 13.59 -8.75 16.04
C GLU A 33 13.93 -7.28 15.80
N ILE A 34 12.97 -6.51 15.28
CA ILE A 34 13.17 -5.08 15.00
C ILE A 34 12.95 -4.29 16.29
N GLY A 35 14.01 -3.65 16.78
CA GLY A 35 13.94 -2.77 17.94
C GLY A 35 12.95 -1.62 17.75
N SER A 36 12.33 -1.17 18.85
CA SER A 36 11.27 -0.14 18.89
C SER A 36 11.61 1.11 18.09
N ASP A 37 12.83 1.61 18.23
CA ASP A 37 13.27 2.86 17.60
C ASP A 37 13.31 2.73 16.08
N ASN A 38 13.70 1.56 15.58
CA ASN A 38 13.70 1.26 14.15
C ASN A 38 12.28 1.06 13.63
N LEU A 39 11.39 0.44 14.41
CA LEU A 39 9.97 0.33 14.05
C LEU A 39 9.33 1.71 13.88
N GLU A 40 9.61 2.65 14.79
CA GLU A 40 9.09 4.01 14.68
C GLU A 40 9.58 4.69 13.40
N LYS A 41 10.87 4.60 13.08
CA LYS A 41 11.43 5.13 11.83
C LYS A 41 10.80 4.48 10.60
N ILE A 42 10.64 3.15 10.60
CA ILE A 42 10.02 2.40 9.49
C ILE A 42 8.59 2.89 9.29
N PHE A 43 7.76 2.91 10.33
CA PHE A 43 6.37 3.36 10.18
C PHE A 43 6.29 4.84 9.81
N GLY A 44 7.17 5.69 10.33
CA GLY A 44 7.29 7.09 9.91
C GLY A 44 7.53 7.22 8.41
N TYR A 45 8.49 6.45 7.88
CA TYR A 45 8.77 6.39 6.45
C TYR A 45 7.57 5.90 5.64
N LEU A 46 6.94 4.79 6.07
CA LEU A 46 5.77 4.23 5.39
C LEU A 46 4.59 5.20 5.40
N THR A 47 4.42 6.03 6.42
CA THR A 47 3.34 7.04 6.42
C THR A 47 3.65 8.29 5.59
N SER A 48 4.82 8.38 4.96
CA SER A 48 5.20 9.56 4.20
C SER A 48 4.34 9.72 2.94
N ARG A 49 3.88 10.96 2.71
CA ARG A 49 3.17 11.35 1.47
C ARG A 49 4.08 11.38 0.25
N SER A 50 5.40 11.37 0.46
CA SER A 50 6.39 11.53 -0.60
C SER A 50 6.76 10.23 -1.32
N LEU A 51 6.28 9.07 -0.88
CA LEU A 51 6.63 7.77 -1.49
C LEU A 51 6.28 7.76 -2.97
N GLU A 52 7.16 7.27 -3.84
CA GLU A 52 6.85 7.10 -5.26
C GLU A 52 5.82 5.96 -5.48
N VAL A 53 5.31 5.82 -6.72
CA VAL A 53 4.26 4.82 -7.03
C VAL A 53 4.77 3.40 -6.76
N GLU A 54 6.02 3.13 -7.13
CA GLU A 54 6.72 1.87 -6.96
C GLU A 54 6.93 1.54 -5.48
N GLU A 55 7.23 2.56 -4.66
CA GLU A 55 7.37 2.40 -3.22
C GLU A 55 6.02 2.07 -2.59
N MET A 56 4.98 2.84 -2.93
CA MET A 56 3.62 2.56 -2.48
C MET A 56 3.19 1.14 -2.85
N ALA A 57 3.50 0.67 -4.07
CA ALA A 57 3.18 -0.68 -4.52
C ALA A 57 3.83 -1.76 -3.64
N LYS A 58 5.10 -1.56 -3.22
CA LYS A 58 5.76 -2.45 -2.26
C LYS A 58 5.13 -2.38 -0.87
N VAL A 59 4.69 -1.20 -0.42
CA VAL A 59 3.98 -1.07 0.86
C VAL A 59 2.62 -1.79 0.84
N LEU A 60 1.91 -1.80 -0.30
CA LEU A 60 0.66 -2.57 -0.43
C LEU A 60 0.86 -4.06 -0.10
N SER A 61 1.98 -4.66 -0.53
CA SER A 61 2.32 -6.05 -0.18
C SER A 61 2.65 -6.29 1.29
N LEU A 62 3.04 -5.26 2.06
CA LEU A 62 3.40 -5.45 3.46
C LEU A 62 2.22 -5.89 4.33
N TYR A 63 0.98 -5.66 3.89
CA TYR A 63 -0.19 -6.24 4.56
C TYR A 63 -0.12 -7.76 4.66
N ASN A 64 0.48 -8.43 3.67
CA ASN A 64 0.69 -9.88 3.62
C ASN A 64 2.17 -10.27 3.83
N ASN A 65 2.92 -9.49 4.61
CA ASN A 65 4.30 -9.84 4.94
C ASN A 65 4.40 -11.25 5.55
N VAL A 66 5.54 -11.92 5.36
CA VAL A 66 5.72 -13.33 5.71
C VAL A 66 5.53 -13.63 7.20
N ALA A 67 5.82 -12.66 8.06
CA ALA A 67 5.63 -12.82 9.50
C ALA A 67 4.16 -12.66 9.93
N GLY A 68 3.28 -12.17 9.07
CA GLY A 68 1.91 -11.78 9.44
C GLY A 68 1.87 -10.70 10.52
N ALA A 69 2.96 -9.93 10.69
CA ALA A 69 3.11 -8.96 11.76
C ALA A 69 2.51 -7.61 11.37
N TYR A 70 2.01 -6.86 12.35
CA TYR A 70 1.54 -5.48 12.19
C TYR A 70 0.47 -5.27 11.09
N THR A 71 -0.30 -6.30 10.74
CA THR A 71 -1.35 -6.27 9.70
C THR A 71 -2.32 -5.10 9.89
N ASP A 72 -2.78 -4.86 11.12
CA ASP A 72 -3.65 -3.73 11.44
C ASP A 72 -3.00 -2.36 11.17
N LYS A 73 -1.69 -2.22 11.43
CA LYS A 73 -0.97 -0.98 11.12
C LYS A 73 -0.87 -0.78 9.62
N PHE A 74 -0.50 -1.82 8.86
CA PHE A 74 -0.42 -1.74 7.40
C PHE A 74 -1.78 -1.44 6.78
N ALA A 75 -2.86 -2.07 7.26
CA ALA A 75 -4.22 -1.78 6.82
C ALA A 75 -4.55 -0.27 6.95
N ASN A 76 -4.21 0.34 8.09
CA ASN A 76 -4.44 1.76 8.31
C ASN A 76 -3.58 2.64 7.39
N ILE A 77 -2.30 2.31 7.20
CA ILE A 77 -1.39 3.04 6.29
C ILE A 77 -1.94 3.00 4.85
N ILE A 78 -2.29 1.81 4.38
CA ILE A 78 -2.82 1.58 3.03
C ILE A 78 -4.15 2.32 2.83
N GLY A 79 -5.06 2.26 3.81
CA GLY A 79 -6.31 3.02 3.77
C GLY A 79 -6.08 4.52 3.67
N ASN A 80 -5.04 5.05 4.32
CA ASN A 80 -4.69 6.47 4.24
C ASN A 80 -4.10 6.85 2.88
N TYR A 81 -3.29 6.01 2.25
CA TYR A 81 -2.82 6.28 0.89
C TYR A 81 -3.96 6.51 -0.08
N TYR A 82 -5.01 5.69 0.00
CA TYR A 82 -6.19 5.87 -0.82
C TYR A 82 -6.91 7.21 -0.54
N ARG A 83 -7.14 7.51 0.74
CA ARG A 83 -7.81 8.76 1.16
C ARG A 83 -7.05 10.01 0.73
N GLU A 84 -5.72 9.94 0.72
CA GLU A 84 -4.86 11.06 0.37
C GLU A 84 -4.70 11.23 -1.15
N ASP A 85 -4.52 10.13 -1.89
CA ASP A 85 -4.37 10.16 -3.35
C ASP A 85 -4.89 8.85 -3.99
N LYS A 86 -6.20 8.85 -4.29
CA LYS A 86 -6.89 7.72 -4.95
C LYS A 86 -6.20 7.33 -6.28
N ILE A 87 -5.66 8.30 -7.02
CA ILE A 87 -5.04 8.06 -8.33
C ILE A 87 -3.71 7.33 -8.14
N LYS A 88 -2.84 7.85 -7.29
CA LYS A 88 -1.55 7.22 -6.99
C LYS A 88 -1.72 5.82 -6.40
N PHE A 89 -2.73 5.63 -5.56
CA PHE A 89 -3.11 4.31 -5.06
C PHE A 89 -3.40 3.32 -6.19
N PHE A 90 -4.25 3.68 -7.17
CA PHE A 90 -4.57 2.76 -8.27
C PHE A 90 -3.40 2.52 -9.22
N LYS A 91 -2.52 3.50 -9.40
CA LYS A 91 -1.25 3.28 -10.13
C LYS A 91 -0.36 2.27 -9.42
N ALA A 92 -0.23 2.40 -8.10
CA ALA A 92 0.54 1.47 -7.28
C ALA A 92 -0.09 0.07 -7.27
N LEU A 93 -1.41 -0.03 -7.17
CA LEU A 93 -2.14 -1.28 -7.25
C LEU A 93 -1.97 -1.96 -8.62
N ASN A 94 -1.92 -1.19 -9.72
CA ASN A 94 -1.68 -1.73 -11.05
C ASN A 94 -0.31 -2.41 -11.17
N LEU A 95 0.70 -1.96 -10.42
CA LEU A 95 2.01 -2.63 -10.34
C LEU A 95 1.99 -3.91 -9.50
N ASN A 96 0.90 -4.16 -8.76
CA ASN A 96 0.81 -5.23 -7.78
C ASN A 96 -0.60 -5.83 -7.69
N LYS A 97 -1.13 -6.25 -8.84
CA LYS A 97 -2.55 -6.63 -9.02
C LYS A 97 -2.97 -7.81 -8.13
N ASP A 98 -2.04 -8.70 -7.81
CA ASP A 98 -2.29 -9.89 -6.99
C ASP A 98 -2.71 -9.54 -5.55
N GLU A 99 -2.31 -8.37 -5.05
CA GLU A 99 -2.69 -7.92 -3.70
C GLU A 99 -4.13 -7.41 -3.62
N ALA A 100 -4.78 -7.13 -4.76
CA ALA A 100 -6.05 -6.41 -4.81
C ALA A 100 -7.15 -7.06 -3.95
N ILE A 101 -7.22 -8.39 -3.88
CA ILE A 101 -8.20 -9.09 -3.05
C ILE A 101 -8.03 -8.79 -1.56
N TYR A 102 -6.80 -8.75 -1.06
CA TYR A 102 -6.51 -8.49 0.35
C TYR A 102 -6.79 -7.03 0.71
N LEU A 103 -6.49 -6.12 -0.22
CA LEU A 103 -6.78 -4.70 -0.03
C LEU A 103 -8.28 -4.42 0.01
N VAL A 104 -9.09 -5.14 -0.77
CA VAL A 104 -10.56 -4.99 -0.70
C VAL A 104 -11.10 -5.29 0.71
N TYR A 105 -10.54 -6.28 1.41
CA TYR A 105 -10.91 -6.55 2.80
C TYR A 105 -10.54 -5.41 3.75
N ILE A 106 -9.36 -4.79 3.57
CA ILE A 106 -8.98 -3.60 4.31
C ILE A 106 -10.03 -2.50 4.12
N PHE A 107 -10.48 -2.29 2.89
CA PHE A 107 -11.44 -1.24 2.57
C PHE A 107 -12.80 -1.47 3.20
N LYS A 108 -13.28 -2.72 3.21
CA LYS A 108 -14.53 -3.11 3.90
C LYS A 108 -14.40 -2.92 5.40
N MET A 109 -13.32 -3.44 6.00
CA MET A 109 -13.09 -3.38 7.44
C MET A 109 -12.98 -1.94 7.95
N LEU A 110 -12.20 -1.10 7.26
CA LEU A 110 -11.97 0.29 7.65
C LEU A 110 -13.04 1.26 7.16
N LYS A 111 -14.05 0.77 6.42
CA LYS A 111 -15.13 1.56 5.82
C LYS A 111 -14.58 2.78 5.08
N ILE A 112 -13.60 2.55 4.20
CA ILE A 112 -12.89 3.63 3.49
C ILE A 112 -13.87 4.48 2.67
N PHE A 113 -14.87 3.83 2.07
CA PHE A 113 -16.01 4.46 1.41
C PHE A 113 -17.26 3.59 1.61
N GLU A 114 -18.44 4.20 1.45
CA GLU A 114 -19.72 3.51 1.62
C GLU A 114 -20.25 2.92 0.31
N ASP A 115 -20.11 3.65 -0.79
CA ASP A 115 -20.65 3.30 -2.11
C ASP A 115 -19.52 3.11 -3.12
N GLY A 116 -19.21 1.86 -3.45
CA GLY A 116 -18.15 1.53 -4.40
C GLY A 116 -18.44 1.93 -5.85
N ASP A 117 -19.71 2.03 -6.25
CA ASP A 117 -20.08 2.44 -7.62
C ASP A 117 -19.84 3.93 -7.80
N LYS A 118 -20.31 4.73 -6.84
CA LYS A 118 -20.05 6.16 -6.82
C LYS A 118 -18.54 6.43 -6.77
N GLU A 119 -17.82 5.70 -5.93
CA GLU A 119 -16.38 5.88 -5.76
C GLU A 119 -15.59 5.53 -7.04
N TYR A 120 -15.99 4.47 -7.75
CA TYR A 120 -15.38 4.13 -9.04
C TYR A 120 -15.61 5.22 -10.09
N GLU A 121 -16.83 5.73 -10.20
CA GLU A 121 -17.14 6.81 -11.15
C GLU A 121 -16.37 8.10 -10.81
N GLU A 122 -16.17 8.42 -9.54
CA GLU A 122 -15.28 9.52 -9.14
C GLU A 122 -13.86 9.31 -9.65
N VAL A 123 -13.28 8.13 -9.45
CA VAL A 123 -11.91 7.80 -9.89
C VAL A 123 -11.78 7.87 -11.41
N LYS A 124 -12.73 7.29 -12.13
CA LYS A 124 -12.78 7.29 -13.59
C LYS A 124 -12.87 8.69 -14.17
N ASN A 125 -13.74 9.54 -13.62
CA ASN A 125 -13.96 10.91 -14.09
C ASN A 125 -12.76 11.85 -13.88
N LEU A 126 -11.79 11.47 -13.05
CA LEU A 126 -10.55 12.23 -12.90
C LEU A 126 -9.67 12.16 -14.16
N ASN A 127 -9.86 11.17 -15.05
CA ASN A 127 -9.13 11.01 -16.32
C ASN A 127 -7.60 11.08 -16.16
N LYS A 128 -7.07 10.49 -15.08
CA LYS A 128 -5.63 10.48 -14.74
C LYS A 128 -4.98 9.09 -14.75
N LEU A 129 -5.78 8.07 -15.03
CA LEU A 129 -5.36 6.68 -15.14
C LEU A 129 -5.27 6.29 -16.62
N THR A 130 -4.33 5.41 -16.98
CA THR A 130 -4.33 4.72 -18.27
C THR A 130 -5.48 3.71 -18.33
N ASP A 131 -5.78 3.18 -19.52
CA ASP A 131 -6.81 2.14 -19.68
C ASP A 131 -6.51 0.91 -18.80
N GLU A 132 -5.25 0.49 -18.71
CA GLU A 132 -4.83 -0.64 -17.86
C GLU A 132 -5.00 -0.35 -16.36
N GLU A 133 -4.64 0.86 -15.93
CA GLU A 133 -4.82 1.29 -14.54
C GLU A 133 -6.30 1.43 -14.18
N LEU A 134 -7.13 1.86 -15.14
CA LEU A 134 -8.58 1.94 -14.98
C LEU A 134 -9.22 0.55 -14.90
N ASP A 135 -8.74 -0.42 -15.70
CA ASP A 135 -9.16 -1.81 -15.61
C ASP A 135 -8.84 -2.41 -14.23
N THR A 136 -7.66 -2.09 -13.67
CA THR A 136 -7.31 -2.47 -12.29
C THR A 136 -8.26 -1.86 -11.27
N ALA A 137 -8.59 -0.57 -11.40
CA ALA A 137 -9.57 0.08 -10.53
C ALA A 137 -10.94 -0.60 -10.64
N ASN A 138 -11.43 -0.86 -11.85
CA ASN A 138 -12.70 -1.55 -12.09
C ASN A 138 -12.74 -2.95 -11.46
N MET A 139 -11.65 -3.71 -11.59
CA MET A 139 -11.50 -5.02 -10.94
C MET A 139 -11.59 -4.89 -9.42
N PHE A 140 -10.88 -3.94 -8.82
CA PHE A 140 -10.90 -3.68 -7.38
C PHE A 140 -12.32 -3.38 -6.88
N PHE A 141 -13.04 -2.45 -7.51
CA PHE A 141 -14.40 -2.11 -7.10
C PHE A 141 -15.39 -3.24 -7.34
N THR A 142 -15.19 -4.03 -8.41
CA THR A 142 -15.99 -5.24 -8.64
C THR A 142 -15.83 -6.25 -7.52
N MET A 143 -14.59 -6.51 -7.08
CA MET A 143 -14.33 -7.38 -5.93
C MET A 143 -14.93 -6.82 -4.63
N TYR A 144 -14.82 -5.50 -4.40
CA TYR A 144 -15.41 -4.85 -3.24
C TYR A 144 -16.93 -5.03 -3.18
N ARG A 145 -17.63 -4.84 -4.30
CA ARG A 145 -19.08 -5.10 -4.38
C ARG A 145 -19.40 -6.54 -4.02
N THR A 146 -18.71 -7.51 -4.62
CA THR A 146 -18.94 -8.93 -4.35
C THR A 146 -18.80 -9.25 -2.85
N ILE A 147 -17.74 -8.74 -2.20
CA ILE A 147 -17.48 -9.01 -0.78
C ILE A 147 -18.44 -8.25 0.14
N CYS A 148 -18.99 -7.10 -0.25
CA CYS A 148 -19.95 -6.35 0.58
C CYS A 148 -21.40 -6.84 0.44
N HIS A 149 -21.75 -7.53 -0.64
CA HIS A 149 -23.08 -8.11 -0.86
C HIS A 149 -23.18 -9.60 -0.43
N THR A 150 -22.08 -10.16 0.09
CA THR A 150 -22.03 -11.50 0.72
C THR A 150 -21.97 -11.35 2.24
#